data_AF-A0A832J7L8-F1
#
_entry.id   AF-A0A832J7L8-F1
#
_cell.length_a   1.000
_cell.length_b   1.000
_cell.length_c   1.000
_cell.angle_alpha   90.00
_cell.angle_beta   90.00
_cell.angle_gamma   90.00
#
_symmetry.space_group_name_H-M   'P 1'
#
loop_
_entity.id
_entity.type
_entity.pdbx_description
1 polymer ?
#
loop_
_entity_poly.entity_id
_entity_poly.type
_entity_poly.pdbx_seq_one_letter_code
_entity_poly.pdbx_strand_id
1 'polypeptide(L)'
;MEGYKKRFPYLYCHSHPGPLVLVDGEQLSDEEVALAARITARFGQAKNAAEAVVHFVTTDGLETPYTIAPLNSDDLPQEWYI
;
A
#
# COMPACT_ATOMS: atom_id res chain seq x y z
N MET A 1 15.73 2.47 12.69
CA MET A 1 14.29 2.51 12.38
C MET A 1 13.85 1.14 11.83
N GLU A 2 14.31 0.03 12.43
CA GLU A 2 14.20 -1.31 11.81
C GLU A 2 13.37 -2.30 12.66
N GLY A 3 12.98 -1.94 13.88
CA GLY A 3 12.27 -2.83 14.80
C GLY A 3 10.80 -3.11 14.46
N TYR A 4 10.13 -2.21 13.72
CA TYR A 4 8.71 -2.35 13.38
C TYR A 4 8.45 -3.27 12.18
N LYS A 5 9.43 -3.42 11.27
CA LYS A 5 9.31 -4.19 10.02
C LYS A 5 9.08 -5.70 10.23
N LYS A 6 9.40 -6.25 11.40
CA LYS A 6 9.28 -7.69 11.68
C LYS A 6 7.96 -8.12 12.29
N ARG A 7 6.97 -7.23 12.41
CA ARG A 7 5.68 -7.53 13.08
C ARG A 7 4.43 -7.29 12.25
N PHE A 8 4.56 -6.59 11.12
CA PHE A 8 3.41 -6.22 10.30
C PHE A 8 3.68 -6.53 8.83
N PRO A 9 2.68 -7.03 8.09
CA PRO A 9 2.70 -6.93 6.65
C PRO A 9 2.88 -5.47 6.23
N TYR A 10 3.51 -5.25 5.09
CA TYR A 10 3.77 -3.89 4.61
C TYR A 10 3.66 -3.79 3.09
N LEU A 11 3.43 -2.57 2.62
CA LEU A 11 3.41 -2.22 1.20
C LEU A 11 4.47 -1.18 0.89
N TYR A 12 5.00 -1.27 -0.32
CA TYR A 12 5.81 -0.23 -0.90
C TYR A 12 5.59 -0.18 -2.41
N CYS A 13 5.65 1.03 -2.99
CA CYS A 13 5.57 1.18 -4.42
C CYS A 13 6.92 0.85 -5.06
N HIS A 14 6.94 -0.13 -5.96
CA HIS A 14 8.15 -0.52 -6.68
C HIS A 14 8.39 0.38 -7.89
N SER A 15 7.33 0.80 -8.59
CA SER A 15 7.47 1.58 -9.82
C SER A 15 7.68 3.09 -9.61
N HIS A 16 7.32 3.64 -8.45
CA HIS A 16 7.46 5.06 -8.15
C HIS A 16 7.94 5.27 -6.71
N PRO A 17 8.70 6.35 -6.42
CA PRO A 17 9.05 6.71 -5.06
C PRO A 17 7.79 6.93 -4.21
N GLY A 18 7.78 6.42 -2.98
CA GLY A 18 6.63 6.52 -2.11
C GLY A 18 6.92 6.04 -0.68
N PRO A 19 5.90 6.08 0.18
CA PRO A 19 6.03 5.63 1.56
C PRO A 19 6.17 4.11 1.64
N LEU A 20 6.72 3.67 2.78
CA LEU A 20 6.52 2.31 3.28
C LEU A 20 5.27 2.34 4.17
N VAL A 21 4.25 1.56 3.82
CA VAL A 21 2.98 1.50 4.53
C VAL A 21 2.90 0.21 5.31
N LEU A 22 2.57 0.26 6.60
CA LEU A 22 2.32 -0.93 7.40
C LEU A 22 0.82 -1.24 7.38
N VAL A 23 0.48 -2.52 7.37
CA VAL A 23 -0.91 -2.98 7.49
C VAL A 23 -1.07 -3.74 8.80
N ASP A 24 -2.11 -3.40 9.54
CA ASP A 24 -2.50 -4.11 10.75
C ASP A 24 -3.66 -5.06 10.43
N GLY A 25 -3.40 -6.36 10.54
CA GLY A 25 -4.35 -7.42 10.20
C GLY A 25 -3.67 -8.75 9.85
N GLU A 26 -4.21 -9.87 10.34
CA GLU A 26 -3.62 -11.21 10.16
C GLU A 26 -4.19 -11.98 8.96
N GLN A 27 -5.33 -11.56 8.40
CA GLN A 27 -6.04 -12.23 7.31
C GLN A 27 -6.71 -11.20 6.40
N LEU A 28 -5.94 -10.62 5.49
CA LEU A 28 -6.45 -9.68 4.51
C LEU A 28 -6.93 -10.43 3.27
N SER A 29 -8.11 -10.08 2.78
CA SER A 29 -8.59 -10.45 1.46
C SER A 29 -7.82 -9.71 0.36
N ASP A 30 -7.88 -10.23 -0.87
CA ASP A 30 -7.22 -9.59 -2.02
C ASP A 30 -7.74 -8.17 -2.29
N GLU A 31 -9.03 -7.93 -2.07
CA GLU A 31 -9.65 -6.60 -2.20
C GLU A 31 -9.13 -5.61 -1.17
N GLU A 32 -8.90 -6.04 0.08
CA GLU A 32 -8.33 -5.20 1.14
C GLU A 32 -6.86 -4.86 0.85
N VAL A 33 -6.08 -5.84 0.37
CA VAL A 33 -4.68 -5.60 -0.04
C VAL A 33 -4.64 -4.65 -1.24
N ALA A 34 -5.52 -4.84 -2.23
CA ALA A 34 -5.62 -3.96 -3.38
C ALA A 34 -5.98 -2.52 -2.97
N LEU A 35 -6.92 -2.33 -2.03
CA LEU A 35 -7.25 -1.01 -1.50
C LEU A 35 -6.04 -0.37 -0.80
N ALA A 36 -5.35 -1.11 0.07
CA ALA A 36 -4.14 -0.65 0.73
C ALA A 36 -3.03 -0.27 -0.27
N ALA A 37 -2.91 -1.03 -1.37
CA ALA A 37 -1.97 -0.74 -2.45
C ALA A 37 -2.30 0.58 -3.17
N ARG A 38 -3.59 0.81 -3.48
CA ARG A 38 -4.06 2.06 -4.09
C ARG A 38 -3.81 3.27 -3.19
N ILE A 39 -4.00 3.12 -1.88
CA ILE A 39 -3.69 4.14 -0.88
C ILE A 39 -2.17 4.41 -0.83
N THR A 40 -1.36 3.36 -0.81
CA THR A 40 0.11 3.46 -0.82
C THR A 40 0.61 4.25 -2.03
N ALA A 41 0.08 3.97 -3.22
CA ALA A 41 0.41 4.72 -4.44
C ALA A 41 -0.04 6.19 -4.37
N ARG A 42 -1.23 6.46 -3.82
CA ARG A 42 -1.80 7.82 -3.70
C ARG A 42 -0.96 8.73 -2.81
N PHE A 43 -0.42 8.22 -1.71
CA PHE A 43 0.43 9.00 -0.82
C PHE A 43 1.92 9.02 -1.25
N GLY A 44 2.25 8.47 -2.43
CA GLY A 44 3.56 8.56 -3.07
C GLY A 44 3.58 9.45 -4.33
N GLN A 45 4.60 9.25 -5.17
CA GLN A 45 4.74 9.95 -6.46
C GLN A 45 3.93 9.30 -7.59
N ALA A 46 3.36 8.12 -7.35
CA ALA A 46 2.42 7.48 -8.27
C ALA A 46 1.03 8.16 -8.30
N LYS A 47 0.75 9.13 -7.42
CA LYS A 47 -0.59 9.69 -7.16
C LYS A 47 -1.42 10.18 -8.35
N ASN A 48 -0.78 10.49 -9.48
CA ASN A 48 -1.41 10.94 -10.73
C ASN A 48 -1.08 10.02 -11.92
N ALA A 49 -0.41 8.90 -11.69
CA ALA A 49 -0.09 7.92 -12.72
C ALA A 49 -1.35 7.11 -13.09
N ALA A 50 -1.42 6.62 -14.32
CA ALA A 50 -2.49 5.72 -14.75
C ALA A 50 -2.41 4.38 -14.02
N GLU A 51 -1.19 3.93 -13.73
CA GLU A 51 -0.91 2.66 -13.06
C GLU A 51 0.34 2.76 -12.18
N ALA A 52 0.40 1.93 -11.15
CA ALA A 52 1.56 1.71 -10.33
C ALA A 52 1.67 0.24 -9.92
N VAL A 53 2.90 -0.22 -9.73
CA VAL A 53 3.20 -1.55 -9.21
C VAL A 53 3.56 -1.41 -7.75
N VAL A 54 2.71 -1.95 -6.89
CA VAL A 54 2.89 -1.95 -5.43
C VAL A 54 3.09 -3.38 -4.98
N HIS A 55 4.06 -3.60 -4.11
CA HIS A 55 4.35 -4.91 -3.56
C HIS A 55 3.78 -5.00 -2.16
N PHE A 56 3.01 -6.05 -1.89
CA PHE A 56 2.60 -6.43 -0.55
C PHE A 56 3.53 -7.52 -0.04
N VAL A 57 4.11 -7.29 1.14
CA VAL A 57 5.02 -8.22 1.80
C VAL A 57 4.40 -8.66 3.11
N THR A 58 4.15 -9.95 3.23
CA THR A 58 3.64 -10.57 4.47
C THR A 58 4.74 -10.69 5.52
N THR A 59 4.38 -11.02 6.76
CA THR A 59 5.33 -11.13 7.88
C THR A 59 6.33 -12.28 7.74
N ASP A 60 5.99 -13.33 6.99
CA ASP A 60 6.87 -14.43 6.59
C ASP A 60 7.75 -14.07 5.38
N GLY A 61 7.59 -12.88 4.81
CA GLY A 61 8.40 -12.34 3.72
C GLY A 61 7.95 -12.74 2.32
N LEU A 62 6.76 -13.34 2.17
CA LEU A 62 6.17 -13.57 0.86
C LEU A 62 5.77 -12.23 0.24
N GLU A 63 6.21 -12.01 -0.99
CA GLU A 63 6.02 -10.77 -1.71
C GLU A 63 5.15 -10.98 -2.95
N THR A 64 4.07 -10.21 -3.04
CA THR A 64 3.10 -10.27 -4.14
C THR A 64 2.95 -8.89 -4.80
N PRO A 65 3.16 -8.78 -6.13
CA PRO A 65 2.97 -7.53 -6.85
C PRO A 65 1.50 -7.29 -7.21
N TYR A 66 1.08 -6.04 -7.09
CA TYR A 66 -0.24 -5.53 -7.44
C TYR A 66 -0.10 -4.38 -8.44
N THR A 67 -0.63 -4.56 -9.64
CA THR A 67 -0.77 -3.49 -10.64
C THR A 67 -2.12 -2.81 -10.42
N ILE A 68 -2.08 -1.57 -9.91
CA ILE A 68 -3.29 -0.83 -9.53
C ILE A 68 -3.27 0.60 -10.08
N ALA A 69 -4.45 1.19 -10.23
CA ALA A 69 -4.59 2.63 -10.41
C ALA A 69 -4.64 3.31 -9.03
N PRO A 70 -3.83 4.36 -8.76
CA PRO A 70 -3.87 5.09 -7.50
C PRO A 70 -5.29 5.53 -7.12
N LEU A 71 -5.57 5.57 -5.82
CA LEU A 71 -6.86 6.05 -5.33
C LEU A 71 -7.02 7.55 -5.62
N ASN A 72 -8.19 8.00 -6.07
CA ASN A 72 -8.44 9.44 -6.23
C ASN A 72 -8.54 10.11 -4.84
N SER A 73 -8.25 11.41 -4.71
CA SER A 73 -8.53 12.15 -3.46
C SER A 73 -10.00 12.07 -3.08
N ASP A 74 -10.89 12.10 -4.06
CA ASP A 74 -12.32 12.18 -3.82
C ASP A 74 -12.89 10.84 -3.32
N ASP A 75 -12.14 9.75 -3.52
CA ASP A 75 -12.48 8.40 -3.05
C ASP A 75 -11.99 8.13 -1.62
N LEU A 76 -11.21 9.05 -1.02
CA LEU A 76 -10.71 8.89 0.35
C LEU A 76 -11.72 9.50 1.34
N PRO A 77 -12.20 8.71 2.33
CA PRO A 77 -13.02 9.26 3.41
C PRO A 77 -12.30 10.40 4.12
N GLN A 78 -12.95 11.57 4.21
CA GLN A 78 -12.36 12.74 4.87
C GLN A 78 -12.00 12.47 6.33
N GLU A 79 -12.74 11.57 7.00
CA GLU A 79 -12.48 11.15 8.37
C GLU A 79 -11.16 10.39 8.56
N TRP A 80 -10.52 9.92 7.49
CA TRP A 80 -9.21 9.26 7.57
C TRP A 80 -8.05 10.24 7.64
N TYR A 81 -8.28 11.52 7.32
CA TYR A 81 -7.29 12.57 7.51
C TYR A 81 -7.30 13.03 8.97
N ILE A 82 -6.19 12.80 9.67
CA ILE A 82 -5.96 13.18 11.07
C ILE A 82 -5.13 14.47 11.13
#